data_AF-A0A381WGL2-F1
#
_entry.id   AF-A0A381WGL2-F1
#
_cell.length_a   1.000
_cell.length_b   1.000
_cell.length_c   1.000
_cell.angle_alpha   90.00
_cell.angle_beta   90.00
_cell.angle_gamma   90.00
#
_symmetry.space_group_name_H-M   'P 1'
#
loop_
_entity.id
_entity.type
_entity.pdbx_description
1 polymer ?
#
loop_
_entity_poly.entity_id
_entity_poly.type
_entity_poly.pdbx_seq_one_letter_code
_entity_poly.pdbx_strand_id
1 'polypeptide(L)'
;MADPDRHDEMVATMTGGMAPTPPSFAGSERLHPDGRPKGAFRDELRRIPVARNVATVLGALATPVLVVWTAVTLAHPAAWIAAFPAMALAQNRLFILHHEAAHRVLFPNRRINDAVGITVIGWLTFGTGSHGYRLGHINHHRDEFGPKEPDFLLYSLYPITRASMRRKITRDASGVSAFRIVRPRFQRLGEARHRRLTYRFLLGQALIAGAFALAG
;
A
#
# COMPACT_ATOMS: atom_id res chain seq x y z
N MET A 1 -18.20 8.33 24.83
CA MET A 1 -17.10 9.12 24.22
C MET A 1 -15.81 8.62 24.84
N ALA A 2 -14.77 8.36 24.03
CA ALA A 2 -13.45 8.06 24.59
C ALA A 2 -12.93 9.32 25.30
N ASP A 3 -12.31 9.14 26.46
CA ASP A 3 -11.65 10.20 27.21
C ASP A 3 -10.42 10.69 26.42
N PRO A 4 -10.36 11.95 25.97
CA PRO A 4 -9.26 12.48 25.16
C PRO A 4 -7.90 12.35 25.87
N ASP A 5 -7.87 12.61 27.19
CA ASP A 5 -6.62 12.60 27.96
C ASP A 5 -6.02 11.20 28.02
N ARG A 6 -6.88 10.17 28.09
CA ARG A 6 -6.48 8.76 28.03
C ARG A 6 -5.97 8.35 26.65
N HIS A 7 -6.51 8.90 25.58
CA HIS A 7 -6.04 8.60 24.22
C HIS A 7 -4.64 9.16 23.98
N ASP A 8 -4.42 10.42 24.38
CA ASP A 8 -3.13 11.08 24.23
C ASP A 8 -2.04 10.38 25.07
N GLU A 9 -2.37 9.95 26.29
CA GLU A 9 -1.48 9.11 27.10
C GLU A 9 -1.14 7.79 26.40
N MET A 10 -2.12 7.12 25.80
CA MET A 10 -1.88 5.88 25.03
C MET A 10 -0.96 6.13 23.83
N VAL A 11 -1.16 7.21 23.07
CA VAL A 11 -0.28 7.56 21.94
C VAL A 11 1.14 7.82 22.43
N ALA A 12 1.31 8.60 23.49
CA ALA A 12 2.63 8.95 24.02
C ALA A 12 3.40 7.72 24.55
N THR A 13 2.71 6.84 25.28
CA THR A 13 3.32 5.67 25.92
C THR A 13 3.52 4.50 24.96
N MET A 14 2.62 4.31 24.00
CA MET A 14 2.65 3.14 23.12
C MET A 14 3.46 3.36 21.84
N THR A 15 3.74 4.60 21.44
CA THR A 15 4.58 4.86 20.24
C THR A 15 6.06 5.02 20.57
N GLY A 16 6.46 4.85 21.83
CA GLY A 16 7.85 5.03 22.26
C GLY A 16 8.33 6.48 22.15
N GLY A 17 7.43 7.45 22.25
CA GLY A 17 7.73 8.87 22.08
C GLY A 17 7.98 9.32 20.63
N MET A 18 7.65 8.49 19.63
CA MET A 18 7.81 8.85 18.21
C MET A 18 6.74 9.82 17.69
N ALA A 19 5.69 10.09 18.46
CA ALA A 19 4.67 11.10 18.18
C ALA A 19 4.78 12.26 19.19
N PRO A 20 5.81 13.11 19.11
CA PRO A 20 5.94 14.25 20.01
C PRO A 20 4.86 15.29 19.70
N THR A 21 4.39 16.00 20.73
CA THR A 21 3.57 17.20 20.53
C THR A 21 4.44 18.28 19.88
N PRO A 22 4.18 18.68 18.62
CA PRO A 22 4.99 19.69 17.97
C PRO A 22 4.72 21.06 18.61
N PRO A 23 5.70 21.98 18.61
CA PRO A 23 5.46 23.36 19.01
C PRO A 23 4.44 24.00 18.06
N SER A 24 3.70 25.00 18.56
CA SER A 24 2.76 25.76 17.74
C SER A 24 3.46 26.40 16.55
N PHE A 25 2.94 26.18 15.34
CA PHE A 25 3.46 26.77 14.11
C PHE A 25 2.65 28.01 13.72
N ALA A 26 3.29 29.17 13.61
CA ALA A 26 2.62 30.42 13.24
C ALA A 26 2.31 30.55 11.73
N GLY A 27 2.80 29.63 10.90
CA GLY A 27 2.73 29.73 9.44
C GLY A 27 4.00 30.32 8.84
N SER A 28 4.00 30.47 7.52
CA SER A 28 5.08 31.12 6.76
C SER A 28 4.52 31.84 5.53
N GLU A 29 5.37 32.40 4.67
CA GLU A 29 4.93 32.92 3.36
C GLU A 29 4.27 31.84 2.50
N ARG A 30 4.71 30.58 2.63
CA ARG A 30 4.27 29.44 1.81
C ARG A 30 3.22 28.55 2.48
N LEU A 31 3.09 28.60 3.81
CA LEU A 31 2.24 27.70 4.59
C LEU A 31 1.28 28.48 5.49
N HIS A 32 0.11 27.91 5.75
CA HIS A 32 -0.80 28.32 6.81
C HIS A 32 -0.27 27.89 8.21
N PRO A 33 -0.80 28.43 9.32
CA PRO A 33 -0.44 27.98 10.67
C PRO A 33 -0.70 26.49 10.92
N ASP A 34 -1.63 25.88 10.17
CA ASP A 34 -1.90 24.44 10.19
C ASP A 34 -0.97 23.62 9.27
N GLY A 35 0.06 24.24 8.71
CA GLY A 35 1.05 23.60 7.84
C GLY A 35 0.63 23.42 6.38
N ARG A 36 -0.61 23.75 5.99
CA ARG A 36 -1.09 23.54 4.61
C ARG A 36 -0.47 24.57 3.64
N PRO A 37 -0.02 24.16 2.44
CA PRO A 37 0.49 25.10 1.42
C PRO A 37 -0.55 26.11 0.94
N LYS A 38 -0.11 27.35 0.64
CA LYS A 38 -0.96 28.45 0.12
C LYS A 38 -0.37 29.14 -1.12
N GLY A 39 -1.21 29.91 -1.80
CA GLY A 39 -0.84 30.73 -2.97
C GLY A 39 -0.18 29.93 -4.10
N ALA A 40 0.77 30.57 -4.79
CA ALA A 40 1.48 29.98 -5.92
C ALA A 40 2.20 28.67 -5.59
N PHE A 41 2.71 28.53 -4.36
CA PHE A 41 3.39 27.30 -3.93
C PHE A 41 2.44 26.10 -3.89
N ARG A 42 1.22 26.29 -3.38
CA ARG A 42 0.18 25.26 -3.40
C ARG A 42 -0.15 24.84 -4.83
N ASP A 43 -0.27 25.81 -5.73
CA ASP A 43 -0.66 25.56 -7.12
C ASP A 43 0.44 24.82 -7.88
N GLU A 44 1.71 25.13 -7.59
CA GLU A 44 2.87 24.38 -8.08
C GLU A 44 2.82 22.90 -7.62
N LEU A 45 2.63 22.65 -6.32
CA LEU A 45 2.55 21.30 -5.76
C LEU A 45 1.38 20.47 -6.33
N ARG A 46 0.35 21.12 -6.86
CA ARG A 46 -0.82 20.46 -7.46
C ARG A 46 -0.66 20.13 -8.93
N ARG A 47 0.45 20.52 -9.56
CA ARG A 47 0.72 20.22 -10.96
C ARG A 47 1.08 18.75 -11.13
N ILE A 48 0.21 17.98 -11.79
CA ILE A 48 0.43 16.55 -12.05
C ILE A 48 1.17 16.37 -13.40
N PRO A 49 2.37 15.77 -13.44
CA PRO A 49 3.14 15.59 -14.66
C PRO A 49 2.63 14.38 -15.46
N VAL A 50 1.51 14.54 -16.18
CA VAL A 50 0.77 13.46 -16.85
C VAL A 50 1.66 12.56 -17.71
N ALA A 51 2.48 13.11 -18.61
CA ALA A 51 3.33 12.32 -19.51
C ALA A 51 4.34 11.44 -18.75
N ARG A 52 4.97 11.99 -17.70
CA ARG A 52 5.89 11.23 -16.83
C ARG A 52 5.13 10.13 -16.09
N ASN A 53 3.96 10.44 -15.55
CA ASN A 53 3.14 9.46 -14.82
C ASN A 53 2.68 8.32 -15.73
N VAL A 54 2.32 8.60 -17.00
CA VAL A 54 2.02 7.55 -17.99
C VAL A 54 3.25 6.66 -18.20
N ALA A 55 4.42 7.24 -18.45
CA ALA A 55 5.66 6.47 -18.63
C ALA A 55 6.00 5.62 -17.39
N THR A 56 5.85 6.18 -16.18
CA THR A 56 6.07 5.47 -14.92
C THR A 56 5.10 4.32 -14.76
N VAL A 57 3.81 4.51 -15.06
CA VAL A 57 2.80 3.44 -14.99
C VAL A 57 3.11 2.31 -15.97
N LEU A 58 3.37 2.64 -17.23
CA LEU A 58 3.69 1.64 -18.26
C LEU A 58 4.98 0.87 -17.91
N GLY A 59 6.02 1.58 -17.49
CA GLY A 59 7.28 0.97 -17.06
C GLY A 59 7.10 0.07 -15.83
N ALA A 60 6.32 0.51 -14.83
CA ALA A 60 6.05 -0.28 -13.64
C ALA A 60 5.24 -1.55 -13.95
N LEU A 61 4.27 -1.48 -14.88
CA LEU A 61 3.50 -2.64 -15.35
C LEU A 61 4.35 -3.60 -16.19
N ALA A 62 5.26 -3.08 -17.01
CA ALA A 62 6.16 -3.90 -17.82
C ALA A 62 7.25 -4.60 -17.00
N THR A 63 7.74 -3.96 -15.93
CA THR A 63 8.85 -4.47 -15.10
C THR A 63 8.65 -5.92 -14.62
N PRO A 64 7.53 -6.32 -13.97
CA PRO A 64 7.37 -7.70 -13.51
C PRO A 64 7.35 -8.70 -14.67
N VAL A 65 6.75 -8.34 -15.82
CA VAL A 65 6.74 -9.17 -17.03
C VAL A 65 8.16 -9.37 -17.56
N LEU A 66 8.95 -8.29 -17.64
CA LEU A 66 10.34 -8.35 -18.09
C LEU A 66 11.23 -9.16 -17.14
N VAL A 67 11.02 -9.06 -15.83
CA VAL A 67 11.75 -9.87 -14.84
C VAL A 67 11.49 -11.36 -15.06
N VAL A 68 10.21 -11.75 -15.19
CA VAL A 68 9.83 -13.15 -15.45
C VAL A 68 10.39 -13.62 -16.79
N TRP A 69 10.15 -12.85 -17.86
CA TRP A 69 10.62 -13.19 -19.20
C TRP A 69 12.13 -13.38 -19.25
N THR A 70 12.90 -12.49 -18.61
CA THR A 70 14.37 -12.59 -18.56
C THR A 70 14.81 -13.83 -17.78
N ALA A 71 14.20 -14.10 -16.62
CA ALA A 71 14.53 -15.24 -15.78
C ALA A 71 14.24 -16.59 -16.47
N VAL A 72 13.13 -16.68 -17.20
CA VAL A 72 12.75 -17.86 -17.99
C VAL A 72 13.66 -18.02 -19.20
N THR A 73 13.91 -16.94 -19.96
CA THR A 73 14.74 -16.98 -21.17
C THR A 73 16.19 -17.36 -20.87
N LEU A 74 16.76 -16.84 -19.78
CA LEU A 74 18.13 -17.19 -19.39
C LEU A 74 18.24 -18.60 -18.80
N ALA A 75 17.15 -19.13 -18.21
CA ALA A 75 17.08 -20.46 -17.61
C ALA A 75 18.28 -20.81 -16.69
N HIS A 76 18.82 -19.82 -15.99
CA HIS A 76 20.05 -19.94 -15.20
C HIS A 76 19.77 -19.68 -13.71
N PRO A 77 20.32 -20.48 -12.77
CA PRO A 77 20.07 -20.30 -11.34
C PRO A 77 20.34 -18.88 -10.81
N ALA A 78 21.40 -18.24 -11.29
CA ALA A 78 21.69 -16.84 -10.91
C ALA A 78 20.60 -15.85 -11.36
N ALA A 79 19.97 -16.09 -12.52
CA ALA A 79 18.88 -15.26 -13.00
C ALA A 79 17.64 -15.41 -12.12
N TRP A 80 17.35 -16.63 -11.65
CA TRP A 80 16.24 -16.88 -10.72
C TRP A 80 16.48 -16.25 -9.34
N ILE A 81 17.72 -16.35 -8.82
CA ILE A 81 18.11 -15.70 -7.57
C ILE A 81 17.97 -14.18 -7.70
N ALA A 82 18.41 -13.58 -8.81
CA ALA A 82 18.28 -12.14 -9.06
C ALA A 82 16.84 -11.69 -9.29
N ALA A 83 15.99 -12.55 -9.88
CA ALA A 83 14.59 -12.25 -10.14
C ALA A 83 13.79 -12.03 -8.85
N PHE A 84 14.16 -12.69 -7.74
CA PHE A 84 13.45 -12.56 -6.46
C PHE A 84 13.47 -11.11 -5.90
N PRO A 85 14.63 -10.48 -5.64
CA PRO A 85 14.66 -9.08 -5.21
C PRO A 85 14.19 -8.12 -6.30
N ALA A 86 14.41 -8.42 -7.58
CA ALA A 86 13.91 -7.60 -8.68
C ALA A 86 12.37 -7.55 -8.71
N MET A 87 11.71 -8.69 -8.47
CA MET A 87 10.25 -8.77 -8.37
C MET A 87 9.73 -8.01 -7.15
N ALA A 88 10.43 -8.07 -6.00
CA ALA A 88 10.06 -7.28 -4.83
C ALA A 88 10.07 -5.77 -5.13
N LEU A 89 11.09 -5.29 -5.85
CA LEU A 89 11.16 -3.89 -6.30
C LEU A 89 10.03 -3.55 -7.30
N ALA A 90 9.75 -4.45 -8.25
CA ALA A 90 8.67 -4.27 -9.22
C ALA A 90 7.30 -4.15 -8.53
N GLN A 91 7.02 -5.04 -7.59
CA GLN A 91 5.79 -5.02 -6.79
C GLN A 91 5.68 -3.75 -5.95
N ASN A 92 6.78 -3.32 -5.32
CA ASN A 92 6.77 -2.09 -4.51
C ASN A 92 6.45 -0.84 -5.35
N ARG A 93 6.99 -0.73 -6.57
CA ARG A 93 6.66 0.36 -7.50
C ARG A 93 5.17 0.39 -7.84
N LEU A 94 4.57 -0.76 -8.07
CA LEU A 94 3.13 -0.86 -8.31
C LEU A 94 2.31 -0.45 -7.08
N PHE A 95 2.75 -0.80 -5.86
CA PHE A 95 2.09 -0.34 -4.64
C PHE A 95 2.15 1.17 -4.46
N ILE A 96 3.28 1.82 -4.77
CA ILE A 96 3.40 3.28 -4.75
C ILE A 96 2.41 3.91 -5.73
N LEU A 97 2.29 3.39 -6.94
CA LEU A 97 1.32 3.90 -7.92
C LEU A 97 -0.13 3.68 -7.47
N HIS A 98 -0.42 2.54 -6.84
CA HIS A 98 -1.72 2.29 -6.24
C HIS A 98 -2.04 3.30 -5.13
N HIS A 99 -1.06 3.61 -4.28
CA HIS A 99 -1.14 4.62 -3.22
C HIS A 99 -1.46 6.01 -3.80
N GLU A 100 -0.69 6.49 -4.78
CA GLU A 100 -0.93 7.79 -5.42
C GLU A 100 -2.32 7.86 -6.07
N ALA A 101 -2.77 6.76 -6.68
CA ALA A 101 -4.12 6.68 -7.23
C ALA A 101 -5.20 6.65 -6.15
N ALA A 102 -4.94 6.02 -5.00
CA ALA A 102 -5.80 6.05 -3.82
C ALA A 102 -5.90 7.45 -3.18
N HIS A 103 -4.93 8.33 -3.42
CA HIS A 103 -5.03 9.76 -3.13
C HIS A 103 -5.63 10.59 -4.27
N ARG A 104 -5.84 9.99 -5.45
CA ARG A 104 -6.30 10.65 -6.70
C ARG A 104 -5.34 11.73 -7.20
N VAL A 105 -4.04 11.54 -6.97
CA VAL A 105 -2.98 12.46 -7.40
C VAL A 105 -2.08 11.87 -8.49
N LEU A 106 -2.27 10.59 -8.84
CA LEU A 106 -1.55 9.97 -9.96
C LEU A 106 -1.94 10.58 -11.32
N PHE A 107 -3.21 10.92 -11.51
CA PHE A 107 -3.71 11.64 -12.70
C PHE A 107 -4.72 12.72 -12.30
N PRO A 108 -4.91 13.78 -13.12
CA PRO A 108 -5.94 14.80 -12.84
C PRO A 108 -7.37 14.22 -12.83
N ASN A 109 -7.63 13.16 -13.60
CA ASN A 109 -8.96 12.56 -13.68
C ASN A 109 -9.12 11.41 -12.68
N ARG A 110 -10.01 11.59 -11.70
CA ARG A 110 -10.35 10.56 -10.69
C ARG A 110 -10.76 9.21 -11.27
N ARG A 111 -11.45 9.17 -12.43
CA ARG A 111 -11.86 7.93 -13.07
C ARG A 111 -10.66 7.15 -13.62
N ILE A 112 -9.65 7.85 -14.13
CA ILE A 112 -8.41 7.23 -14.60
C ILE A 112 -7.64 6.65 -13.41
N ASN A 113 -7.57 7.37 -12.28
CA ASN A 113 -6.96 6.84 -11.05
C ASN A 113 -7.68 5.56 -10.58
N ASP A 114 -9.01 5.56 -10.56
CA ASP A 114 -9.80 4.41 -10.12
C ASP A 114 -9.68 3.22 -11.11
N ALA A 115 -9.61 3.47 -12.41
CA ALA A 115 -9.42 2.43 -13.42
C ALA A 115 -7.99 1.85 -13.39
N VAL A 116 -6.97 2.68 -13.52
CA VAL A 116 -5.58 2.25 -13.63
C VAL A 116 -5.03 1.80 -12.28
N GLY A 117 -5.06 2.69 -11.28
CA GLY A 117 -4.43 2.45 -9.99
C GLY A 117 -5.23 1.54 -9.09
N ILE A 118 -6.55 1.78 -8.93
CA ILE A 118 -7.37 0.96 -8.04
C ILE A 118 -7.74 -0.36 -8.70
N THR A 119 -8.25 -0.35 -9.93
CA THR A 119 -8.79 -1.57 -10.56
C THR A 119 -7.69 -2.44 -11.12
N VAL A 120 -6.89 -1.96 -12.08
CA VAL A 120 -5.85 -2.79 -12.73
C VAL A 120 -4.70 -3.08 -11.78
N ILE A 121 -3.99 -2.05 -11.32
CA ILE A 121 -2.83 -2.22 -10.43
C ILE A 121 -3.26 -2.87 -9.10
N GLY A 122 -4.33 -2.38 -8.47
CA GLY A 122 -4.82 -2.97 -7.21
C GLY A 122 -5.36 -4.39 -7.35
N TRP A 123 -5.72 -4.85 -8.56
CA TRP A 123 -6.02 -6.26 -8.79
C TRP A 123 -4.75 -7.08 -8.98
N LEU A 124 -3.76 -6.58 -9.75
CA LEU A 124 -2.47 -7.26 -9.90
C LEU A 124 -1.74 -7.43 -8.56
N THR A 125 -1.77 -6.41 -7.69
CA THR A 125 -0.96 -6.41 -6.47
C THR A 125 -1.69 -6.90 -5.21
N PHE A 126 -3.00 -6.63 -5.07
CA PHE A 126 -3.79 -7.05 -3.90
C PHE A 126 -4.86 -8.11 -4.25
N GLY A 127 -4.99 -8.48 -5.52
CA GLY A 127 -5.88 -9.52 -5.99
C GLY A 127 -7.36 -9.16 -6.07
N THR A 128 -7.77 -7.92 -5.76
CA THR A 128 -9.21 -7.58 -5.75
C THR A 128 -9.59 -6.36 -6.55
N GLY A 129 -8.67 -5.43 -6.82
CA GLY A 129 -8.97 -4.18 -7.52
C GLY A 129 -10.15 -3.44 -6.90
N SER A 130 -10.11 -3.24 -5.59
CA SER A 130 -11.21 -2.69 -4.79
C SER A 130 -10.77 -1.50 -3.96
N HIS A 131 -11.73 -0.68 -3.53
CA HIS A 131 -11.48 0.52 -2.72
C HIS A 131 -11.14 0.23 -1.24
N GLY A 132 -10.95 -1.03 -0.85
CA GLY A 132 -10.65 -1.39 0.54
C GLY A 132 -9.41 -0.69 1.07
N TYR A 133 -8.32 -0.68 0.28
CA TYR A 133 -7.09 0.03 0.62
C TYR A 133 -7.35 1.54 0.79
N ARG A 134 -7.96 2.19 -0.20
CA ARG A 134 -8.31 3.63 -0.16
C ARG A 134 -9.08 3.99 1.11
N LEU A 135 -10.08 3.20 1.50
CA LEU A 135 -10.91 3.50 2.67
C LEU A 135 -10.10 3.50 3.97
N GLY A 136 -9.32 2.46 4.23
CA GLY A 136 -8.47 2.39 5.43
C GLY A 136 -7.37 3.46 5.39
N HIS A 137 -6.72 3.59 4.26
CA HIS A 137 -5.58 4.48 4.09
C HIS A 137 -5.92 5.97 4.18
N ILE A 138 -7.08 6.40 3.65
CA ILE A 138 -7.55 7.78 3.83
C ILE A 138 -7.99 8.04 5.27
N ASN A 139 -8.51 7.03 5.99
CA ASN A 139 -8.82 7.20 7.41
C ASN A 139 -7.56 7.41 8.23
N HIS A 140 -6.50 6.64 7.96
CA HIS A 140 -5.17 6.82 8.55
C HIS A 140 -4.65 8.25 8.32
N HIS A 141 -4.53 8.70 7.06
CA HIS A 141 -3.99 10.03 6.76
C HIS A 141 -4.86 11.20 7.23
N ARG A 142 -6.16 10.99 7.45
CA ARG A 142 -7.06 12.06 7.88
C ARG A 142 -6.84 12.46 9.33
N ASP A 143 -6.52 11.49 10.18
CA ASP A 143 -6.45 11.64 11.63
C ASP A 143 -5.37 10.69 12.17
N GLU A 144 -4.15 10.89 11.69
CA GLU A 144 -3.01 10.04 12.02
C GLU A 144 -2.72 10.14 13.52
N PHE A 145 -2.61 8.99 14.20
CA PHE A 145 -2.56 8.87 15.67
C PHE A 145 -3.84 9.30 16.42
N GLY A 146 -4.92 9.62 15.73
CA GLY A 146 -6.20 9.94 16.35
C GLY A 146 -6.93 8.70 16.90
N PRO A 147 -8.05 8.88 17.63
CA PRO A 147 -8.78 7.78 18.27
C PRO A 147 -9.36 6.72 17.31
N LYS A 148 -9.42 7.04 16.01
CA LYS A 148 -9.98 6.17 14.95
C LYS A 148 -8.93 5.63 13.99
N GLU A 149 -7.65 5.82 14.32
CA GLU A 149 -6.52 5.40 13.53
C GLU A 149 -6.54 3.87 13.29
N PRO A 150 -6.77 3.40 12.05
CA PRO A 150 -6.85 1.96 11.76
C PRO A 150 -5.52 1.21 11.94
N ASP A 151 -4.39 1.91 11.83
CA ASP A 151 -3.05 1.33 11.80
C ASP A 151 -2.29 1.48 13.12
N PHE A 152 -2.94 1.98 14.19
CA PHE A 152 -2.30 2.26 15.48
C PHE A 152 -1.47 1.09 16.01
N LEU A 153 -1.97 -0.15 15.85
CA LEU A 153 -1.26 -1.34 16.31
C LEU A 153 0.04 -1.63 15.54
N LEU A 154 0.19 -1.15 14.31
CA LEU A 154 1.40 -1.35 13.48
C LEU A 154 2.59 -0.57 14.03
N TYR A 155 2.32 0.55 14.70
CA TYR A 155 3.33 1.38 15.35
C TYR A 155 3.12 1.62 16.83
N SER A 156 2.21 0.86 17.43
CA SER A 156 2.25 0.60 18.86
C SER A 156 3.43 -0.32 19.19
N LEU A 157 3.97 -0.17 20.40
CA LEU A 157 5.06 -0.96 20.97
C LEU A 157 6.44 -0.68 20.35
N TYR A 158 6.67 0.55 19.90
CA TYR A 158 8.03 1.03 19.64
C TYR A 158 8.70 1.49 20.96
N PRO A 159 10.03 1.32 21.10
CA PRO A 159 10.90 0.57 20.19
C PRO A 159 10.66 -0.94 20.26
N ILE A 160 10.69 -1.61 19.10
CA ILE A 160 10.46 -3.06 19.01
C ILE A 160 11.60 -3.82 19.68
N THR A 161 11.29 -4.68 20.65
CA THR A 161 12.29 -5.53 21.31
C THR A 161 12.87 -6.58 20.35
N ARG A 162 14.13 -6.99 20.56
CA ARG A 162 14.77 -8.05 19.75
C ARG A 162 13.97 -9.36 19.74
N ALA A 163 13.36 -9.73 20.87
CA ALA A 163 12.50 -10.89 20.97
C ALA A 163 11.23 -10.75 20.11
N SER A 164 10.60 -9.59 20.12
CA SER A 164 9.44 -9.29 19.26
C SER A 164 9.81 -9.32 17.78
N MET A 165 10.93 -8.70 17.40
CA MET A 165 11.41 -8.69 16.02
C MET A 165 11.69 -10.11 15.51
N ARG A 166 12.39 -10.94 16.29
CA ARG A 166 12.65 -12.34 15.93
C ARG A 166 11.35 -13.11 15.69
N ARG A 167 10.36 -12.98 16.57
CA ARG A 167 9.05 -13.64 16.37
C ARG A 167 8.36 -13.17 15.09
N LYS A 168 8.40 -11.88 14.76
CA LYS A 168 7.80 -11.33 13.54
C LYS A 168 8.47 -11.90 12.29
N ILE A 169 9.80 -11.90 12.24
CA ILE A 169 10.58 -12.49 11.13
C ILE A 169 10.27 -13.98 10.99
N THR A 170 10.31 -14.75 12.08
CA THR A 170 10.00 -16.19 12.04
C THR A 170 8.57 -16.46 11.56
N ARG A 171 7.59 -15.67 12.00
CA ARG A 171 6.19 -15.76 11.58
C ARG A 171 6.00 -15.46 10.09
N ASP A 172 6.76 -14.51 9.55
CA ASP A 172 6.74 -14.18 8.13
C ASP A 172 7.43 -15.29 7.31
N ALA A 173 8.61 -15.75 7.74
CA ALA A 173 9.37 -16.83 7.09
C ALA A 173 8.61 -18.19 7.09
N SER A 174 7.83 -18.46 8.13
CA SER A 174 6.99 -19.67 8.25
C SER A 174 5.63 -19.55 7.53
N GLY A 175 5.33 -18.42 6.89
CA GLY A 175 4.08 -18.22 6.15
C GLY A 175 2.83 -17.99 7.00
N VAL A 176 2.94 -17.99 8.34
CA VAL A 176 1.80 -17.74 9.26
C VAL A 176 1.16 -16.38 8.98
N SER A 177 1.95 -15.37 8.64
CA SER A 177 1.46 -14.04 8.26
C SER A 177 0.64 -14.07 6.98
N ALA A 178 1.15 -14.74 5.95
CA ALA A 178 0.43 -14.90 4.68
C ALA A 178 -0.90 -15.61 4.91
N PHE A 179 -0.91 -16.69 5.70
CA PHE A 179 -2.14 -17.40 6.05
C PHE A 179 -3.15 -16.50 6.78
N ARG A 180 -2.71 -15.71 7.78
CA ARG A 180 -3.59 -14.78 8.50
C ARG A 180 -4.17 -13.66 7.61
N ILE A 181 -3.44 -13.25 6.58
CA ILE A 181 -3.91 -12.26 5.59
C ILE A 181 -4.91 -12.88 4.60
N VAL A 182 -4.66 -14.11 4.16
CA VAL A 182 -5.49 -14.77 3.13
C VAL A 182 -6.75 -15.40 3.72
N ARG A 183 -6.67 -16.04 4.89
CA ARG A 183 -7.79 -16.78 5.52
C ARG A 183 -9.10 -15.99 5.60
N PRO A 184 -9.13 -14.71 6.03
CA PRO A 184 -10.38 -13.95 6.14
C PRO A 184 -11.15 -13.80 4.82
N ARG A 185 -10.46 -13.90 3.68
CA ARG A 185 -11.10 -13.85 2.35
C ARG A 185 -12.06 -15.02 2.12
N PHE A 186 -11.94 -16.11 2.88
CA PHE A 186 -12.76 -17.31 2.71
C PHE A 186 -13.77 -17.53 3.85
N GLN A 187 -13.80 -16.66 4.86
CA GLN A 187 -14.66 -16.85 6.04
C GLN A 187 -16.09 -16.31 5.86
N ARG A 188 -16.32 -15.38 4.92
CA ARG A 188 -17.60 -14.67 4.76
C ARG A 188 -18.25 -14.88 3.38
N LEU A 189 -18.11 -16.08 2.81
CA LEU A 189 -18.58 -16.38 1.45
C LEU A 189 -20.11 -16.34 1.28
N GLY A 190 -20.88 -16.38 2.37
CA GLY A 190 -22.33 -16.15 2.32
C GLY A 190 -22.68 -14.72 1.85
N GLU A 191 -21.82 -13.74 2.10
CA GLU A 191 -22.05 -12.36 1.74
C GLU A 191 -21.63 -12.07 0.30
N ALA A 192 -22.57 -11.58 -0.53
CA ALA A 192 -22.34 -11.35 -1.95
C ALA A 192 -21.11 -10.48 -2.24
N ARG A 193 -20.89 -9.43 -1.44
CA ARG A 193 -19.72 -8.54 -1.55
C ARG A 193 -18.41 -9.30 -1.31
N HIS A 194 -18.30 -10.04 -0.21
CA HIS A 194 -17.10 -10.81 0.13
C HIS A 194 -16.84 -11.90 -0.90
N ARG A 195 -17.87 -12.67 -1.26
CA ARG A 195 -17.80 -13.70 -2.30
C ARG A 195 -17.27 -13.16 -3.63
N ARG A 196 -17.76 -12.01 -4.08
CA ARG A 196 -17.25 -11.34 -5.30
C ARG A 196 -15.76 -11.01 -5.20
N LEU A 197 -15.30 -10.48 -4.06
CA LEU A 197 -13.88 -10.15 -3.87
C LEU A 197 -13.01 -11.41 -3.87
N THR A 198 -13.48 -12.50 -3.26
CA THR A 198 -12.80 -13.81 -3.28
C THR A 198 -12.69 -14.36 -4.69
N TYR A 199 -13.76 -14.31 -5.49
CA TYR A 199 -13.72 -14.74 -6.89
C TYR A 199 -12.77 -13.89 -7.73
N ARG A 200 -12.72 -12.57 -7.53
CA ARG A 200 -11.72 -11.72 -8.22
C ARG A 200 -10.29 -12.12 -7.86
N PHE A 201 -10.04 -12.47 -6.61
CA PHE A 201 -8.74 -12.97 -6.15
C PHE A 201 -8.39 -14.28 -6.84
N LEU A 202 -9.28 -15.26 -6.78
CA LEU A 202 -9.07 -16.57 -7.40
C LEU A 202 -8.90 -16.48 -8.92
N LEU A 203 -9.69 -15.63 -9.59
CA LEU A 203 -9.55 -15.37 -11.02
C LEU A 203 -8.16 -14.83 -11.37
N GLY A 204 -7.64 -13.90 -10.56
CA GLY A 204 -6.28 -13.38 -10.76
C GLY A 204 -5.21 -14.47 -10.62
N GLN A 205 -5.34 -15.33 -9.61
CA GLN A 205 -4.43 -16.46 -9.43
C GLN A 205 -4.51 -17.46 -10.59
N ALA A 206 -5.73 -17.79 -11.04
CA ALA A 206 -5.95 -18.69 -12.16
C ALA A 206 -5.38 -18.15 -13.48
N LEU A 207 -5.51 -16.84 -13.73
CA LEU A 207 -4.95 -16.20 -14.92
C LEU A 207 -3.42 -16.19 -14.90
N ILE A 208 -2.80 -15.92 -13.76
CA ILE A 208 -1.34 -15.99 -13.60
C ILE A 208 -0.85 -17.43 -13.78
N ALA A 209 -1.50 -18.39 -13.13
CA ALA A 209 -1.15 -19.81 -13.25
C ALA A 209 -1.32 -20.30 -14.71
N GLY A 210 -2.39 -19.90 -15.38
CA GLY A 210 -2.63 -20.21 -16.79
C GLY A 210 -1.58 -19.58 -17.71
N ALA A 211 -1.18 -18.33 -17.45
CA ALA A 211 -0.12 -17.67 -18.21
C ALA A 211 1.22 -18.40 -18.09
N PHE A 212 1.57 -18.87 -16.88
CA PHE A 212 2.76 -19.71 -16.69
C PHE A 212 2.62 -21.05 -17.40
N ALA A 213 1.50 -21.75 -17.24
CA ALA A 213 1.27 -23.05 -17.89
C ALA A 213 1.35 -22.97 -19.43
N LEU A 214 0.92 -21.86 -20.03
CA LEU A 214 1.02 -21.62 -21.47
C LEU A 214 2.44 -21.25 -21.92
N ALA A 215 3.29 -20.77 -21.02
CA ALA A 215 4.67 -20.41 -21.32
C ALA A 215 5.64 -21.60 -21.33
N GLY A 216 5.21 -22.78 -20.84
CA GLY A 216 6.02 -23.99 -20.71
C GLY A 216 6.66 -24.15 -19.34
#